data_AF-A0A949AG47-F1
#
_entry.id   AF-A0A949AG47-F1
#
_cell.length_a   1.000
_cell.length_b   1.000
_cell.length_c   1.000
_cell.angle_alpha   90.00
_cell.angle_beta   90.00
_cell.angle_gamma   90.00
#
_symmetry.space_group_name_H-M   'P 1'
#
loop_
_entity.id
_entity.type
_entity.pdbx_description
1 polymer ?
#
loop_
_entity_poly.entity_id
_entity_poly.type
_entity_poly.pdbx_seq_one_letter_code
_entity_poly.pdbx_strand_id
1 'polypeptide(L)' 'DIDKKELLKNRKVVEEINRHLWIESEKAGSDISFETASEDWLKKFSKAWMEYHMQDSDVFQGSQVSKKSTKRSNKAKK' A
#
# COMPACT_ATOMS: atom_id res chain seq x y z
N ASP A 1 11.23 -10.07 11.53
CA ASP A 1 9.80 -10.32 11.23
C ASP A 1 9.04 -9.15 11.82
N ILE A 2 8.28 -8.42 11.00
CA ILE A 2 7.53 -7.26 11.49
C ILE A 2 6.30 -7.82 12.18
N ASP A 3 6.21 -7.64 13.50
CA ASP A 3 5.17 -8.30 14.28
C ASP A 3 3.80 -7.70 13.93
N LYS A 4 3.08 -8.36 13.01
CA LYS A 4 1.79 -7.91 12.47
C LYS A 4 0.80 -7.60 13.59
N LYS A 5 0.87 -8.36 14.67
CA LYS A 5 0.02 -8.21 15.86
C LYS A 5 0.31 -6.93 16.62
N GLU A 6 1.54 -6.44 16.61
CA GLU A 6 1.90 -5.21 17.30
C GLU A 6 1.40 -3.97 16.55
N LEU A 7 1.48 -3.99 15.21
CA LEU A 7 0.92 -2.92 14.38
C LEU A 7 -0.60 -2.85 14.49
N LEU A 8 -1.29 -4.00 14.51
CA LEU A 8 -2.76 -4.04 14.66
C LEU A 8 -3.25 -3.60 16.05
N LYS A 9 -2.40 -3.59 17.09
CA LYS A 9 -2.76 -3.02 18.40
C LYS A 9 -2.81 -1.48 18.36
N ASN A 10 -2.14 -0.86 17.40
CA ASN A 10 -2.14 0.59 17.27
C ASN A 10 -3.42 1.06 16.58
N ARG A 11 -4.24 1.82 17.31
CA ARG A 11 -5.49 2.38 16.78
C ARG A 11 -5.30 3.15 15.48
N LYS A 12 -4.21 3.94 15.37
CA LYS A 12 -3.88 4.70 14.14
C LYS A 12 -3.68 3.80 12.92
N VAL A 13 -3.04 2.65 13.11
CA VAL A 13 -2.81 1.66 12.04
C VAL A 13 -4.13 1.02 11.63
N VAL A 14 -4.99 0.67 12.58
CA VAL A 14 -6.32 0.11 12.29
C VAL A 14 -7.20 1.09 11.50
N GLU A 15 -7.15 2.38 11.84
CA GLU A 15 -7.87 3.42 11.09
C GLU A 15 -7.39 3.53 9.64
N GLU A 16 -6.07 3.45 9.41
CA GLU A 16 -5.51 3.43 8.06
C GLU A 16 -5.88 2.16 7.28
N ILE A 17 -5.88 1.00 7.93
CA ILE A 17 -6.34 -0.25 7.32
C ILE A 17 -7.82 -0.16 6.92
N ASN A 18 -8.67 0.41 7.79
CA ASN A 18 -10.09 0.58 7.47
C ASN A 18 -10.32 1.52 6.28
N ARG A 19 -9.53 2.61 6.17
CA ARG A 19 -9.59 3.49 4.99
C ARG A 19 -9.15 2.76 3.72
N HIS A 20 -8.07 1.99 3.79
CA HIS A 20 -7.57 1.20 2.67
C HIS A 20 -8.60 0.15 2.22
N LEU A 21 -9.20 -0.53 3.18
CA LEU A 21 -10.28 -1.49 2.95
C LEU A 21 -11.48 -0.85 2.24
N TRP A 22 -11.91 0.33 2.68
CA TRP A 22 -13.02 1.04 2.04
C TRP A 22 -12.72 1.39 0.57
N ILE A 23 -11.52 1.92 0.30
CA ILE A 23 -11.10 2.29 -1.06
C ILE A 23 -10.97 1.05 -1.95
N GLU A 24 -10.41 -0.03 -1.44
CA GLU A 24 -10.28 -1.27 -2.20
C GLU A 24 -11.65 -1.91 -2.44
N SER A 25 -12.58 -1.85 -1.48
CA SER A 25 -13.95 -2.34 -1.65
C SER A 25 -14.69 -1.55 -2.74
N GLU A 26 -14.56 -0.23 -2.75
CA GLU A 26 -15.10 0.65 -3.81
C GLU A 26 -14.51 0.30 -5.18
N LYS A 27 -13.21 0.01 -5.23
CA LYS A 27 -12.49 -0.27 -6.47
C LYS A 27 -12.71 -1.68 -7.01
N ALA A 28 -12.86 -2.66 -6.13
CA ALA A 28 -13.12 -4.05 -6.48
C ALA A 28 -14.60 -4.30 -6.81
N GLY A 29 -15.50 -3.42 -6.34
CA GLY A 29 -16.95 -3.62 -6.47
C GLY A 29 -17.43 -4.84 -5.68
N SER A 30 -16.71 -5.21 -4.64
CA SER A 30 -17.00 -6.37 -3.78
C SER A 30 -16.44 -6.10 -2.39
N ASP A 31 -17.11 -6.62 -1.36
CA ASP A 31 -16.71 -6.43 0.03
C ASP A 31 -15.38 -7.15 0.29
N ILE A 32 -14.37 -6.39 0.68
CA ILE A 32 -13.04 -6.94 0.97
C ILE A 32 -12.95 -7.19 2.47
N SER A 33 -12.49 -8.39 2.81
CA SER A 33 -12.31 -8.78 4.20
C SER A 33 -11.17 -8.00 4.87
N PHE A 34 -11.38 -7.62 6.13
CA PHE A 34 -10.39 -6.92 6.94
C PHE A 34 -9.03 -7.62 6.98
N GLU A 35 -9.03 -8.95 7.02
CA GLU A 35 -7.79 -9.74 6.99
C GLU A 35 -6.97 -9.48 5.72
N THR A 36 -7.59 -9.54 4.54
CA THR A 36 -6.93 -9.30 3.25
C THR A 36 -6.42 -7.86 3.13
N ALA A 37 -7.25 -6.88 3.49
CA ALA A 37 -6.86 -5.47 3.44
C ALA A 37 -5.74 -5.15 4.44
N SER A 38 -5.82 -5.71 5.65
CA SER A 38 -4.76 -5.57 6.66
C SER A 38 -3.46 -6.17 6.17
N GLU A 39 -3.49 -7.34 5.53
CA GLU A 39 -2.28 -7.98 5.04
C GLU A 39 -1.61 -7.20 3.90
N ASP A 40 -2.41 -6.68 2.95
CA ASP A 40 -1.89 -5.82 1.87
C ASP A 40 -1.34 -4.50 2.44
N TRP A 41 -2.06 -3.89 3.39
CA TRP A 41 -1.63 -2.66 4.04
C TRP A 41 -0.33 -2.87 4.83
N LEU A 42 -0.24 -3.94 5.62
CA LEU A 42 0.98 -4.27 6.34
C LEU A 42 2.13 -4.55 5.37
N LYS A 43 1.90 -5.15 4.20
CA LYS A 43 2.99 -5.41 3.25
C LYS A 43 3.52 -4.14 2.57
N LYS A 44 2.65 -3.16 2.29
CA LYS A 44 3.01 -1.94 1.54
C LYS A 44 3.31 -0.73 2.42
N PHE A 45 2.53 -0.52 3.47
CA PHE A 45 2.56 0.68 4.30
C PHE A 45 3.24 0.48 5.64
N SER A 46 3.34 -0.75 6.18
CA SER A 46 4.02 -0.95 7.48
C SER A 46 5.47 -0.47 7.47
N LYS A 47 6.19 -0.71 6.37
CA LYS A 47 7.58 -0.27 6.23
C LYS A 47 7.65 1.25 6.32
N ALA A 48 6.87 1.97 5.53
CA ALA A 48 6.83 3.44 5.56
C ALA A 48 6.35 4.00 6.91
N TRP A 49 5.40 3.33 7.56
CA TRP A 49 4.89 3.73 8.88
C TRP A 49 5.95 3.58 9.97
N MET A 50 6.65 2.43 9.99
CA MET A 50 7.78 2.21 10.89
C MET A 50 8.88 3.20 10.58
N GLU A 51 9.26 3.39 9.33
CA GLU A 51 10.26 4.38 8.92
C GLU A 51 9.91 5.77 9.46
N TYR A 52 8.70 6.27 9.23
CA TYR A 52 8.30 7.59 9.73
C TYR A 52 8.30 7.70 11.27
N HIS A 53 8.05 6.60 11.99
CA HIS A 53 7.98 6.57 13.44
C HIS A 53 9.23 6.05 14.16
N MET A 54 10.16 5.42 13.43
CA MET A 54 11.39 4.79 13.93
C MET A 54 12.66 5.38 13.29
N GLN A 55 12.56 6.32 12.34
CA GLN A 55 13.72 6.89 11.66
C GLN A 55 14.66 7.61 12.62
N ASP A 56 15.76 6.92 12.90
CA ASP A 56 17.06 7.25 12.32
C ASP A 56 17.48 6.04 11.45
N SER A 57 17.87 6.23 10.18
CA SER A 57 18.38 5.20 9.21
C SER A 57 17.44 4.71 8.09
N ASP A 58 17.13 5.63 7.17
CA ASP A 58 17.38 5.58 5.71
C ASP A 58 17.18 4.26 4.89
N VAL A 59 16.47 4.42 3.75
CA VAL A 59 16.56 3.69 2.47
C VAL A 59 15.53 2.57 2.16
N PHE A 60 14.51 2.98 1.38
CA PHE A 60 14.01 2.33 0.13
C PHE A 60 13.35 0.93 0.23
N GLN A 61 12.05 0.84 -0.11
CA GLN A 61 11.51 -0.19 -1.01
C GLN A 61 10.09 0.17 -1.47
N GLY A 62 10.02 1.12 -2.41
CA GLY A 62 8.89 1.22 -3.31
C GLY A 62 9.03 0.17 -4.40
N SER A 63 8.28 -0.92 -4.31
CA SER A 63 8.09 -1.87 -5.40
C SER A 63 6.77 -2.59 -5.20
N GLN A 64 5.69 -2.00 -5.72
CA GLN A 64 4.47 -2.66 -6.25
C GLN A 64 3.34 -1.61 -6.41
N VAL A 65 3.44 -0.75 -7.44
CA VAL A 65 2.25 -0.37 -8.21
C VAL A 65 2.65 -0.21 -9.68
N SER A 66 1.91 -0.89 -10.53
CA SER A 66 2.24 -1.18 -11.92
C SER A 66 1.76 -0.08 -12.90
N LYS A 67 2.47 0.06 -14.03
CA LYS A 67 1.99 0.52 -15.36
C LYS A 67 1.72 2.02 -15.57
N LYS A 68 2.65 2.70 -16.27
CA LYS A 68 2.33 3.65 -17.36
C LYS A 68 3.52 3.84 -18.31
N SER A 69 3.45 3.22 -19.49
CA SER A 69 4.14 3.69 -20.70
C SER A 69 3.21 3.48 -21.90
N THR A 70 2.17 4.31 -21.97
CA THR A 70 1.54 4.63 -23.26
C THR A 70 2.54 5.46 -24.07
N LYS A 71 3.15 4.87 -25.10
CA LYS A 71 3.69 5.64 -26.23
C LYS A 71 2.95 5.22 -27.49
N ARG A 72 1.84 5.94 -27.75
CA ARG A 72 1.40 6.21 -29.13
C ARG A 72 2.46 7.12 -29.76
N SER A 73 3.06 6.72 -30.87
CA SER A 73 3.66 7.65 -31.83
C SER A 73 3.30 7.21 -33.24
N ASN A 74 2.41 7.97 -33.87
CA ASN A 74 2.15 7.94 -35.31
C ASN A 74 3.29 8.65 -36.06
N LYS A 75 3.78 8.00 -37.14
CA LYS A 75 4.12 8.53 -38.48
C LYS A 75 4.86 9.89 -38.65
N ALA A 76 6.07 9.82 -39.21
CA ALA A 76 6.68 10.83 -40.10
C ALA A 76 7.72 10.14 -41.01
N LYS A 77 7.43 9.89 -42.29
CA LYS A 77 7.93 10.64 -43.47
C LYS A 77 9.46 10.82 -43.52
N LYS A 78 10.12 10.03 -44.38
CA LYS A 78 11.12 10.51 -45.33
C LYS A 78 11.20 9.57 -46.52
#